data_AF-A0A960R9K1-F1
#
_entry.id   AF-A0A960R9K1-F1
#
_cell.length_a   1.000
_cell.length_b   1.000
_cell.length_c   1.000
_cell.angle_alpha   90.00
_cell.angle_beta   90.00
_cell.angle_gamma   90.00
#
_symmetry.space_group_name_H-M   'P 1'
#
loop_
_entity.id
_entity.type
_entity.pdbx_description
1 polymer ?
#
loop_
_entity_poly.entity_id
_entity_poly.type
_entity_poly.pdbx_seq_one_letter_code
_entity_poly.pdbx_strand_id
1 'polypeptide(L)'
;MEETHRTCTTCGEPIPKNFPDGLCPKCLIRQVASPNRPTEGASPGVETEPFHPPETSSAPAPIIGDLQRWFPDIEIRSFLGSGGMGSVYLARQPRLNRLVALKVLTCPPD
;
A
#
# COMPACT_ATOMS: atom_id res chain seq x y z
N MET A 1 5.75 -33.67 20.02
CA MET A 1 5.77 -32.21 19.86
C MET A 1 4.43 -31.86 19.21
N GLU A 2 3.50 -31.30 19.98
CA GLU A 2 2.12 -31.07 19.54
C GLU A 2 2.09 -29.88 18.57
N GLU A 3 1.67 -30.13 17.33
CA GLU A 3 1.53 -29.10 16.31
C GLU A 3 0.18 -28.40 16.52
N THR A 4 0.18 -27.22 17.15
CA THR A 4 -1.02 -26.41 17.30
C THR A 4 -1.43 -25.82 15.96
N HIS A 5 -2.16 -26.61 15.16
CA HIS A 5 -2.82 -26.16 13.95
C HIS A 5 -3.93 -25.17 14.32
N ARG A 6 -3.75 -23.90 13.93
CA ARG A 6 -4.86 -22.94 13.95
C ARG A 6 -5.77 -23.26 12.78
N THR A 7 -7.08 -23.19 12.98
CA THR A 7 -8.08 -23.46 11.94
C THR A 7 -8.59 -22.17 11.32
N CYS A 8 -8.91 -22.24 10.03
CA CYS A 8 -9.51 -21.13 9.32
C CYS A 8 -10.90 -20.79 9.86
N THR A 9 -11.15 -19.52 10.19
CA THR A 9 -12.45 -19.06 10.70
C THR A 9 -13.57 -19.09 9.65
N THR A 10 -13.22 -19.23 8.37
CA THR A 10 -14.18 -19.28 7.26
C THR A 10 -14.51 -20.70 6.79
N CYS A 11 -13.53 -21.61 6.74
CA CYS A 11 -13.72 -22.96 6.20
C CYS A 11 -13.26 -24.10 7.11
N GLY A 12 -12.63 -23.80 8.25
CA GLY A 12 -12.15 -24.80 9.21
C GLY A 12 -10.84 -25.50 8.85
N GLU A 13 -10.27 -25.25 7.68
CA GLU A 13 -9.04 -25.92 7.22
C GLU A 13 -7.79 -25.45 8.00
N PRO A 14 -6.79 -26.33 8.25
CA PRO A 14 -5.60 -25.95 8.99
C PRO A 14 -4.79 -24.86 8.28
N ILE A 15 -4.33 -23.88 9.05
CA ILE A 15 -3.53 -22.75 8.57
C ILE A 15 -2.06 -23.00 8.93
N PRO A 16 -1.11 -22.75 8.01
CA PRO A 16 0.32 -22.77 8.31
C PRO A 16 0.65 -21.78 9.44
N LYS A 17 1.57 -22.15 10.33
CA LYS A 17 1.92 -21.35 11.52
C LYS A 17 2.34 -19.90 11.24
N ASN A 18 2.82 -19.59 10.03
CA ASN A 18 3.35 -18.28 9.64
C ASN A 18 2.37 -17.42 8.81
N PHE A 19 1.06 -17.73 8.84
CA PHE A 19 0.07 -16.93 8.13
C PHE A 19 -0.61 -15.92 9.07
N PRO A 20 -0.48 -14.60 8.82
CA PRO A 20 -1.30 -13.61 9.50
C PRO A 20 -2.77 -13.78 9.05
N ASP A 21 -3.71 -13.37 9.89
CA ASP A 21 -5.13 -13.18 9.57
C ASP A 21 -6.11 -14.35 9.72
N GLY A 22 -5.73 -15.51 10.30
CA GLY A 22 -6.73 -16.53 10.69
C GLY A 22 -7.58 -17.11 9.53
N LEU A 23 -7.17 -16.82 8.29
CA LEU A 23 -7.74 -17.31 7.05
C LEU A 23 -6.71 -18.19 6.35
N CYS A 24 -7.15 -19.32 5.80
CA CYS A 24 -6.29 -20.11 4.93
C CYS A 24 -6.09 -19.38 3.58
N PRO A 25 -5.01 -19.69 2.83
CA PRO A 25 -4.71 -19.04 1.55
C PRO A 25 -5.88 -19.03 0.56
N LYS A 26 -6.65 -20.13 0.52
CA LYS A 26 -7.84 -20.27 -0.35
C LYS A 26 -8.94 -19.27 0.02
N CYS A 27 -9.26 -19.15 1.30
CA CYS A 27 -10.28 -18.21 1.79
C CYS A 27 -9.81 -16.76 1.68
N LEU A 28 -8.54 -16.48 1.93
CA LEU A 28 -7.96 -15.14 1.77
C LEU A 28 -8.05 -14.67 0.30
N ILE A 29 -7.62 -15.52 -0.65
CA ILE A 29 -7.73 -15.22 -2.08
C ILE A 29 -9.20 -14.99 -2.46
N ARG A 30 -10.12 -15.83 -1.97
CA ARG A 30 -11.55 -15.66 -2.24
C ARG A 30 -12.10 -14.32 -1.74
N GLN A 31 -11.64 -13.82 -0.59
CA GLN A 31 -12.07 -12.52 -0.08
C GLN A 31 -11.58 -11.36 -0.96
N VAL A 32 -10.31 -11.36 -1.38
CA VAL A 32 -9.76 -10.28 -2.22
C VAL A 32 -10.22 -10.36 -3.68
N ALA A 33 -10.53 -11.56 -4.17
CA ALA A 33 -11.04 -11.78 -5.52
C ALA A 33 -12.57 -11.69 -5.62
N SER A 34 -13.28 -11.52 -4.50
CA SER A 34 -14.74 -11.39 -4.52
C SER A 34 -15.13 -10.07 -5.22
N PRO A 35 -15.90 -10.13 -6.32
CA PRO A 35 -16.35 -8.93 -7.04
C PRO A 35 -17.33 -8.08 -6.22
N ASN A 36 -17.84 -8.62 -5.11
CA ASN A 36 -18.68 -7.95 -4.13
C ASN A 36 -17.89 -7.47 -2.90
N ARG A 37 -16.59 -7.20 -3.03
CA ARG A 37 -16.02 -6.19 -2.14
C ARG A 37 -16.85 -4.93 -2.42
N PRO A 38 -17.41 -4.23 -1.41
CA PRO A 38 -17.75 -2.85 -1.62
C PRO A 38 -16.42 -2.17 -1.97
N THR A 39 -16.13 -2.09 -3.26
CA THR A 39 -15.33 -1.01 -3.79
C THR A 39 -16.22 0.19 -3.58
N GLU A 40 -16.02 0.88 -2.48
CA GLU A 40 -16.22 2.31 -2.48
C GLU A 40 -15.29 2.85 -3.58
N GLY A 41 -15.71 2.81 -4.85
CA GLY A 41 -14.89 3.24 -5.98
C GLY A 41 -14.94 2.43 -7.29
N ALA A 42 -15.89 1.53 -7.53
CA ALA A 42 -16.05 0.98 -8.89
C ALA A 42 -17.52 0.72 -9.26
N SER A 43 -18.26 1.80 -9.50
CA SER A 43 -19.43 1.76 -10.39
C SER A 43 -18.96 2.02 -11.82
N PRO A 44 -19.39 1.25 -12.83
CA PRO A 44 -19.08 1.54 -14.22
C PRO A 44 -19.94 2.74 -14.66
N GLY A 45 -19.29 3.90 -14.72
CA GLY A 45 -19.77 5.09 -15.43
C GLY A 45 -20.63 6.03 -14.60
N VAL A 46 -20.02 6.96 -13.87
CA VAL A 46 -20.45 8.37 -13.79
C VAL A 46 -19.33 9.23 -13.21
N GLU A 47 -19.18 10.40 -13.82
CA GLU A 47 -18.43 11.64 -13.56
C GLU A 47 -17.50 11.78 -12.34
N THR A 48 -16.36 12.44 -12.62
CA THR A 48 -15.23 12.79 -11.75
C THR A 48 -15.62 13.42 -10.41
N GLU A 49 -15.82 12.60 -9.37
CA GLU A 49 -15.76 13.08 -7.98
C GLU A 49 -14.34 12.94 -7.42
N PRO A 50 -13.82 13.92 -6.66
CA PRO A 50 -12.49 13.86 -6.07
C PRO A 50 -12.36 12.67 -5.11
N PHE A 51 -11.38 11.82 -5.37
CA PHE A 51 -10.96 10.74 -4.48
C PHE A 51 -10.64 11.32 -3.08
N HIS A 52 -11.49 11.01 -2.09
CA HIS A 52 -11.18 11.23 -0.68
C HIS A 52 -10.51 9.97 -0.13
N PRO A 53 -9.17 9.93 0.01
CA PRO A 53 -8.51 8.81 0.64
C PRO A 53 -8.98 8.67 2.09
N PRO A 54 -9.16 7.43 2.59
CA PRO A 54 -9.44 7.22 4.00
C PRO A 54 -8.31 7.83 4.83
N GLU A 55 -8.68 8.62 5.84
CA GLU A 55 -7.86 9.31 6.86
C GLU A 55 -7.02 8.29 7.67
N THR A 56 -6.14 7.55 7.01
CA THR A 56 -5.26 6.58 7.65
C THR A 56 -4.08 7.36 8.18
N SER A 57 -4.05 7.54 9.51
CA SER A 57 -2.97 8.14 10.31
C SER A 57 -1.65 8.25 9.54
N SER A 58 -1.50 9.36 8.83
CA SER A 58 -0.41 9.55 7.89
C SER A 58 0.75 10.11 8.70
N ALA A 59 1.82 9.32 8.86
CA ALA A 59 3.08 9.91 9.26
C ALA A 59 3.38 11.07 8.31
N PRO A 60 3.84 12.23 8.81
CA PRO A 60 4.03 13.41 7.98
C PRO A 60 4.91 13.05 6.79
N ALA A 61 4.42 13.34 5.58
CA ALA A 61 5.20 13.11 4.37
C ALA A 61 6.52 13.90 4.48
N PRO A 62 7.68 13.28 4.20
CA PRO A 62 8.96 13.97 4.31
C PRO A 62 9.00 15.20 3.41
N ILE A 63 9.63 16.26 3.91
CA ILE A 63 9.75 17.54 3.20
C ILE A 63 10.68 17.31 1.99
N ILE A 64 10.35 17.91 0.83
CA ILE A 64 11.14 17.76 -0.40
C ILE A 64 12.63 18.08 -0.18
N GLY A 65 12.94 19.09 0.65
CA GLY A 65 14.32 19.45 0.99
C GLY A 65 15.10 18.34 1.71
N ASP A 66 14.44 17.55 2.55
CA ASP A 66 15.04 16.39 3.20
C ASP A 66 15.28 15.27 2.21
N LEU A 67 14.30 15.01 1.35
CA LEU A 67 14.41 14.00 0.31
C LEU A 67 15.52 14.33 -0.69
N GLN A 68 15.68 15.61 -1.07
CA GLN A 68 16.75 16.03 -1.98
C GLN A 68 18.15 15.79 -1.37
N ARG A 69 18.30 15.90 -0.04
CA ARG A 69 19.54 15.55 0.66
C ARG A 69 19.82 14.05 0.63
N TRP A 70 18.80 13.21 0.72
CA TRP A 70 18.96 11.75 0.68
C TRP A 70 19.17 11.21 -0.74
N PHE A 71 18.61 11.88 -1.75
CA PHE A 71 18.67 11.46 -3.15
C PHE A 71 19.31 12.54 -4.05
N PRO A 72 20.63 12.80 -3.93
CA PRO A 72 21.29 13.90 -4.63
C PRO A 72 21.29 13.74 -6.16
N ASP A 73 21.26 12.50 -6.67
CA ASP A 73 21.26 12.19 -8.10
C ASP A 73 19.85 12.19 -8.74
N ILE A 74 18.81 12.54 -7.96
CA ILE A 74 17.41 12.59 -8.39
C ILE A 74 16.89 14.00 -8.15
N GLU A 75 16.30 14.63 -9.16
CA GLU A 75 15.67 15.95 -8.98
C GLU A 75 14.20 15.73 -8.58
N ILE A 76 13.87 16.02 -7.33
CA ILE A 76 12.51 15.85 -6.81
C ILE A 76 11.68 17.08 -7.18
N ARG A 77 10.56 16.88 -7.89
CA ARG A 77 9.77 17.98 -8.47
C ARG A 77 8.52 18.29 -7.68
N SER A 78 7.67 17.30 -7.44
CA SER A 78 6.39 17.52 -6.77
C SER A 78 5.92 16.27 -6.02
N PHE A 79 5.10 16.47 -5.00
CA PHE A 79 4.36 15.38 -4.35
C PHE A 79 3.22 14.92 -5.27
N LEU A 80 3.00 13.61 -5.34
CA LEU A 80 1.91 13.00 -6.13
C LEU A 80 0.80 12.45 -5.24
N GLY A 81 1.13 11.89 -4.08
CA GLY A 81 0.15 11.33 -3.17
C GLY A 81 0.78 10.45 -2.10
N SER A 82 -0.01 10.10 -1.09
CA SER A 82 0.37 9.20 0.00
C SER A 82 -0.66 8.08 0.15
N GLY A 83 -0.21 6.90 0.57
CA GLY A 83 -1.07 5.78 0.91
C GLY A 83 -0.47 4.94 2.04
N GLY A 84 -1.05 3.79 2.34
CA GLY A 84 -0.69 3.00 3.54
C GLY A 84 0.79 2.57 3.64
N MET A 85 1.54 2.59 2.55
CA MET A 85 2.98 2.24 2.55
C MET A 85 3.91 3.47 2.51
N GLY A 86 3.37 4.68 2.39
CA GLY A 86 4.15 5.92 2.35
C GLY A 86 3.80 6.85 1.19
N SER A 87 4.75 7.71 0.85
CA SER A 87 4.56 8.89 -0.01
C SER A 87 5.22 8.74 -1.37
N VAL A 88 4.58 9.25 -2.41
CA VAL A 88 5.04 9.18 -3.80
C VAL A 88 5.28 10.58 -4.34
N TYR A 89 6.42 10.76 -5.00
CA TYR A 89 6.85 12.04 -5.58
C TYR A 89 7.17 11.88 -7.07
N LEU A 90 6.85 12.88 -7.87
CA LEU A 90 7.35 13.02 -9.22
C LEU A 90 8.80 13.50 -9.15
N ALA A 91 9.69 12.79 -9.84
CA ALA A 91 11.09 13.16 -9.91
C ALA A 91 11.67 12.96 -11.31
N ARG A 92 12.81 13.59 -11.56
CA ARG A 92 13.64 13.39 -12.75
C ARG A 92 14.86 12.59 -12.37
N GLN A 93 15.19 11.57 -13.14
CA GLN A 93 16.47 10.86 -13.03
C GLN A 93 17.38 11.32 -14.18
N PRO A 94 18.31 12.29 -13.97
CA PRO A 94 19.04 12.94 -15.05
C PRO A 94 19.86 11.97 -15.88
N ARG A 95 20.53 11.01 -15.22
CA ARG A 95 21.38 10.00 -15.87
C ARG A 95 20.64 9.12 -16.88
N LEU A 96 19.35 8.84 -16.64
CA LEU A 96 18.50 8.04 -17.52
C LEU A 96 17.56 8.91 -18.36
N ASN A 97 17.63 10.24 -18.22
CA ASN A 97 16.81 11.20 -18.93
C ASN A 97 15.29 10.85 -18.91
N ARG A 98 14.77 10.35 -17.78
CA ARG A 98 13.35 9.98 -17.64
C ARG A 98 12.70 10.54 -16.37
N LEU A 99 11.38 10.75 -16.44
CA LEU A 99 10.56 11.00 -15.26
C LEU A 99 10.32 9.68 -14.53
N VAL A 100 10.32 9.73 -13.20
CA VAL A 100 10.12 8.58 -12.32
C VAL A 100 9.19 8.94 -11.18
N ALA A 101 8.52 7.92 -10.63
CA ALA A 101 7.83 8.02 -9.35
C ALA A 101 8.78 7.53 -8.24
N LEU A 102 9.16 8.42 -7.32
CA LEU A 102 9.93 8.08 -6.12
C LEU A 102 8.96 7.74 -4.99
N LYS A 103 8.88 6.47 -4.58
CA LYS A 103 8.08 6.03 -3.44
C LYS A 103 8.93 5.90 -2.19
N VAL A 104 8.67 6.74 -1.21
CA VAL A 104 9.32 6.75 0.10
C VAL A 104 8.47 5.93 1.06
N LEU A 105 9.05 4.87 1.62
CA LEU A 105 8.34 3.99 2.53
C LEU A 105 8.36 4.56 3.95
N THR A 106 7.21 4.54 4.62
CA THR A 106 7.12 4.93 6.03
C THR A 106 7.50 3.73 6.89
N CYS A 107 8.51 3.88 7.74
CA CYS A 107 8.76 2.93 8.83
C CYS A 107 7.98 3.40 10.06
N PRO A 108 7.19 2.53 10.72
CA PRO A 108 6.65 2.83 12.05
C PRO A 108 7.81 3.12 13.02
N PRO A 109 7.62 4.05 13.98
CA PRO A 109 8.53 4.14 15.11
C PRO A 109 8.44 2.85 15.95
N ASP A 110 9.57 2.46 16.58
CA ASP A 110 9.65 1.34 17.53
C ASP A 110 8.77 1.55 18.78
#